data_AF-X6Q497-F1
#
_entry.id   AF-X6Q497-F1
#
_cell.length_a   1.000
_cell.length_b   1.000
_cell.length_c   1.000
_cell.angle_alpha   90.00
_cell.angle_beta   90.00
_cell.angle_gamma   90.00
#
_symmetry.space_group_name_H-M   'P 1'
#
loop_
_entity.id
_entity.type
_entity.pdbx_description
1 polymer ?
#
loop_
_entity_poly.entity_id
_entity_poly.type
_entity_poly.pdbx_seq_one_letter_code
_entity_poly.pdbx_strand_id
1 'polypeptide(L)'
;MDYKYIEQLLERYWRCETSLQEEEILRMFFSQEDIPTALLPYRSLFVYEQNEKEMDVLGDDFDQRILGLIQEDEPVKARVITMRHRLMPLFKAAAVVAIFLTLGNAMQVAFSDDDAHQVSPNTAAVNKPQEGPSVAKADSVVSDTLQHKIQSPVSTITK
;
A
#
# COMPACT_ATOMS: atom_id res chain seq x y z
N MET A 1 27.13 -42.71 10.59
CA MET A 1 26.83 -41.30 10.34
C MET A 1 28.10 -40.57 9.96
N ASP A 2 28.04 -39.54 9.10
CA ASP A 2 29.22 -38.77 8.71
C ASP A 2 29.47 -37.63 9.70
N TYR A 3 30.41 -37.82 10.62
CA TYR A 3 30.72 -36.85 11.67
C TYR A 3 31.24 -35.52 11.12
N LYS A 4 31.89 -35.54 9.94
CA LYS A 4 32.38 -34.33 9.29
C LYS A 4 31.25 -33.41 8.85
N TYR A 5 30.14 -34.00 8.42
CA TYR A 5 28.96 -33.22 8.02
C TYR A 5 28.33 -32.53 9.25
N ILE A 6 28.22 -33.23 10.38
CA ILE A 6 27.70 -32.65 11.62
C ILE A 6 28.58 -31.51 12.12
N GLU A 7 29.91 -31.63 12.05
CA GLU A 7 30.84 -30.56 12.44
C GLU A 7 30.66 -29.29 11.57
N GLN A 8 30.55 -29.45 10.24
CA GLN A 8 30.26 -28.34 9.33
C GLN A 8 28.91 -27.69 9.61
N LEU A 9 27.92 -28.51 9.94
CA LEU A 9 26.58 -28.05 10.25
C LEU A 9 26.56 -27.26 11.56
N LEU A 10 27.34 -27.69 12.55
CA LEU A 10 27.52 -26.98 13.81
C LEU A 10 28.17 -25.61 13.59
N GLU A 11 29.21 -25.53 12.75
CA GLU A 11 29.87 -24.26 12.44
C GLU A 11 28.91 -23.28 11.75
N ARG A 12 28.06 -23.77 10.84
CA ARG A 12 27.00 -22.96 10.21
C ARG A 12 25.89 -22.58 11.19
N TYR A 13 25.52 -23.47 12.10
CA TYR A 13 24.52 -23.21 13.14
C TYR A 13 24.97 -22.04 14.01
N TRP A 14 26.26 -22.02 14.41
CA TRP A 14 26.84 -20.89 15.15
C TRP A 14 26.89 -19.59 14.37
N ARG A 15 26.88 -19.65 13.05
CA ARG A 15 26.80 -18.47 12.17
C ARG A 15 25.35 -18.09 11.83
N CYS A 16 24.36 -18.80 12.38
CA CYS A 16 22.94 -18.66 12.08
C CYS A 16 22.63 -18.83 10.58
N GLU A 17 23.37 -19.71 9.89
CA GLU A 17 23.25 -19.98 8.44
C GLU A 17 22.57 -21.33 8.13
N THR A 18 21.98 -22.00 9.13
CA THR A 18 21.30 -23.29 8.98
C THR A 18 19.83 -23.16 8.61
N SER A 19 19.31 -24.15 7.89
CA SER A 19 17.88 -24.29 7.66
C SER A 19 17.21 -25.09 8.79
N LEU A 20 15.88 -25.02 8.87
CA LEU A 20 15.10 -25.80 9.85
C LEU A 20 15.30 -27.32 9.69
N GLN A 21 15.46 -27.80 8.46
CA GLN A 21 15.70 -29.22 8.19
C GLN A 21 17.10 -29.64 8.67
N GLU A 22 18.10 -28.77 8.50
CA GLU A 22 19.45 -28.98 8.98
C GLU A 22 19.51 -29.02 10.52
N GLU A 23 18.78 -28.12 11.18
CA GLU A 23 18.65 -28.13 12.64
C GLU A 23 17.95 -29.39 13.16
N GLU A 24 16.96 -29.90 12.42
CA GLU A 24 16.31 -31.17 12.78
C GLU A 24 17.28 -32.36 12.71
N ILE A 25 18.19 -32.36 11.73
CA ILE A 25 19.27 -33.36 11.66
C ILE A 25 20.18 -33.25 12.90
N LEU A 26 20.57 -32.02 13.31
CA LEU A 26 21.35 -31.82 14.53
C LEU A 26 20.62 -32.36 15.77
N ARG A 27 19.33 -32.02 15.94
CA ARG A 27 18.51 -32.52 17.05
C ARG A 27 18.43 -34.04 17.06
N MET A 28 18.15 -34.66 15.91
CA MET A 28 18.11 -36.12 15.76
C MET A 28 19.46 -36.79 16.03
N PHE A 29 20.57 -36.16 15.64
CA PHE A 29 21.92 -36.68 15.90
C PHE A 29 22.24 -36.66 17.40
N PHE A 30 22.00 -35.53 18.07
CA PHE A 30 22.31 -35.38 19.50
C PHE A 30 21.34 -36.11 20.44
N SER A 31 20.20 -36.56 19.92
CA SER A 31 19.26 -37.45 20.62
C SER A 31 19.79 -38.89 20.76
N GLN A 32 20.68 -39.32 19.85
CA GLN A 32 21.24 -40.68 19.86
C GLN A 32 22.22 -40.89 21.04
N GLU A 33 22.36 -42.12 21.53
CA GLU A 33 23.26 -42.43 22.67
C GLU A 33 24.75 -42.47 22.28
N ASP A 34 25.07 -42.79 21.02
CA ASP A 34 26.45 -42.96 20.53
C ASP A 34 26.96 -41.70 19.82
N ILE A 35 27.63 -40.81 20.57
CA ILE A 35 28.16 -39.53 20.08
C ILE A 35 29.68 -39.44 20.37
N PRO A 36 30.51 -38.97 19.42
CA PRO A 36 31.94 -38.78 19.64
C PRO A 36 32.25 -37.83 20.80
N THR A 37 33.33 -38.11 21.53
CA THR A 37 33.76 -37.32 22.72
C THR A 37 33.90 -35.82 22.45
N ALA A 38 34.31 -35.43 21.25
CA ALA A 38 34.46 -34.02 20.85
C ALA A 38 33.12 -33.26 20.77
N LEU A 39 32.01 -33.97 20.51
CA LEU A 39 30.68 -33.40 20.33
C LEU A 39 29.78 -33.56 21.57
N LEU A 40 30.16 -34.41 22.53
CA LEU A 40 29.45 -34.59 23.79
C LEU A 40 29.11 -33.28 24.53
N PRO A 41 29.98 -32.25 24.58
CA PRO A 41 29.66 -31.00 25.28
C PRO A 41 28.45 -30.27 24.72
N TYR A 42 28.15 -30.45 23.43
CA TYR A 42 27.04 -29.77 22.76
C TYR A 42 25.71 -30.51 22.89
N ARG A 43 25.72 -31.76 23.38
CA ARG A 43 24.52 -32.59 23.48
C ARG A 43 23.41 -31.92 24.30
N SER A 44 23.77 -31.32 25.44
CA SER A 44 22.79 -30.70 26.35
C SER A 44 21.99 -29.59 25.68
N LEU A 45 22.59 -28.84 24.75
CA LEU A 45 21.93 -27.76 24.02
C LEU A 45 20.74 -28.29 23.21
N PHE A 46 20.99 -29.34 22.41
CA PHE A 46 19.98 -29.89 21.51
C PHE A 46 18.96 -30.78 22.23
N VAL A 47 19.36 -31.46 23.30
CA VAL A 47 18.45 -32.27 24.12
C VAL A 47 17.47 -31.39 24.91
N TYR A 48 17.96 -30.27 25.45
CA TYR A 48 17.11 -29.32 26.17
C TYR A 48 16.03 -28.72 25.27
N GLU A 49 16.39 -28.24 24.08
CA GLU A 49 15.43 -27.73 23.09
C GLU A 49 14.35 -28.74 22.70
N GLN A 50 14.71 -30.02 22.61
CA GLN A 50 13.78 -31.09 22.27
C GLN A 50 12.79 -31.36 23.41
N ASN A 51 13.28 -31.43 24.64
CA ASN A 51 12.47 -31.81 25.80
C ASN A 51 11.57 -30.65 26.29
N GLU A 52 12.03 -29.40 26.23
CA GLU A 52 11.23 -28.27 26.74
C GLU A 52 10.07 -27.89 25.83
N LYS A 53 10.17 -28.11 24.52
CA LYS A 53 9.05 -27.88 23.59
C LYS A 53 7.77 -28.59 24.02
N GLU A 54 7.89 -29.72 24.71
CA GLU A 54 6.75 -30.49 25.19
C GLU A 54 6.35 -30.15 26.63
N MET A 55 7.25 -29.56 27.42
CA MET A 55 7.08 -29.44 28.87
C MET A 55 6.82 -28.01 29.38
N ASP A 56 7.35 -26.98 28.72
CA ASP A 56 7.25 -25.59 29.18
C ASP A 56 6.45 -24.73 28.20
N VAL A 57 5.19 -25.12 28.00
CA VAL A 57 4.22 -24.28 27.28
C VAL A 57 3.71 -23.24 28.26
N LEU A 58 4.02 -21.97 28.00
CA LEU A 58 3.47 -20.84 28.72
C LEU A 58 1.94 -20.93 28.76
N GLY A 59 1.36 -20.77 29.94
CA GLY A 59 -0.10 -20.87 30.12
C GLY A 59 -0.85 -19.69 29.52
N ASP A 60 -2.16 -19.89 29.29
CA ASP A 60 -3.06 -18.90 28.69
C ASP A 60 -3.05 -17.52 29.40
N ASP A 61 -2.72 -17.49 30.69
CA ASP A 61 -2.60 -16.25 31.48
C ASP A 61 -1.47 -15.34 30.98
N PHE A 62 -0.36 -15.92 30.51
CA PHE A 62 0.74 -15.17 29.92
C PHE A 62 0.29 -14.52 28.61
N ASP A 63 -0.35 -15.31 27.75
CA ASP A 63 -0.86 -14.84 26.46
C ASP A 63 -1.86 -13.70 26.66
N GLN A 64 -2.79 -13.85 27.61
CA GLN A 64 -3.74 -12.78 27.95
C GLN A 64 -3.03 -11.51 28.44
N ARG A 65 -1.98 -11.64 29.24
CA ARG A 65 -1.19 -10.49 29.73
C ARG A 65 -0.46 -9.77 28.59
N ILE A 66 0.19 -10.52 27.70
CA ILE A 66 0.92 -9.95 26.56
C ILE A 66 -0.04 -9.34 25.54
N LEU A 67 -1.14 -10.02 25.23
CA LEU A 67 -2.18 -9.48 24.36
C LEU A 67 -2.82 -8.22 24.95
N GLY A 68 -3.00 -8.15 26.27
CA GLY A 68 -3.46 -6.95 26.96
C GLY A 68 -2.50 -5.76 26.85
N LEU A 69 -1.19 -6.01 26.87
CA LEU A 69 -0.16 -4.98 26.66
C LEU A 69 -0.09 -4.51 25.20
N ILE A 70 -0.35 -5.39 24.24
CA ILE A 70 -0.32 -5.06 22.80
C ILE A 70 -1.63 -4.37 22.36
N GLN A 71 -2.77 -4.72 22.95
CA GLN A 71 -4.08 -4.14 22.63
C GLN A 71 -4.29 -2.71 23.15
N GLU A 72 -3.26 -2.05 23.67
CA GLU A 72 -3.27 -0.61 24.00
C GLU A 72 -3.36 0.32 22.76
N ASP A 73 -3.57 -0.23 21.56
CA ASP A 73 -4.02 0.55 20.41
C ASP A 73 -5.51 0.89 20.55
N GLU A 74 -5.78 1.98 21.28
CA GLU A 74 -7.06 2.70 21.23
C GLU A 74 -7.48 2.83 19.75
N PRO A 75 -8.72 2.47 19.36
CA PRO A 75 -9.12 2.53 17.96
C PRO A 75 -8.95 3.96 17.47
N VAL A 76 -7.91 4.22 16.67
CA VAL A 76 -7.71 5.52 16.07
C VAL A 76 -8.99 5.88 15.34
N LYS A 77 -9.61 6.99 15.74
CA LYS A 77 -10.82 7.53 15.10
C LYS A 77 -10.45 8.00 13.69
N ALA A 78 -10.23 7.06 12.79
CA ALA A 78 -9.99 7.31 11.39
C ALA A 78 -11.32 7.78 10.79
N ARG A 79 -11.59 9.09 10.88
CA ARG A 79 -12.77 9.69 10.29
C ARG A 79 -12.55 9.78 8.78
N VAL A 80 -13.12 8.82 8.05
CA VAL A 80 -13.09 8.83 6.59
C VAL A 80 -14.01 9.97 6.10
N ILE A 81 -13.41 11.11 5.76
CA ILE A 81 -14.14 12.23 5.14
C ILE A 81 -14.33 11.89 3.66
N THR A 82 -15.58 11.81 3.20
CA THR A 82 -15.89 11.60 1.78
C THR A 82 -15.67 12.88 0.98
N MET A 83 -15.25 12.76 -0.29
CA MET A 83 -15.03 13.92 -1.18
C MET A 83 -16.25 14.85 -1.27
N ARG A 84 -17.46 14.29 -1.19
CA ARG A 84 -18.71 15.07 -1.18
C ARG A 84 -18.77 16.06 -0.01
N HIS A 85 -18.34 15.65 1.19
CA HIS A 85 -18.31 16.52 2.36
C HIS A 85 -17.32 17.68 2.18
N ARG A 86 -16.20 17.45 1.48
CA ARG A 86 -15.19 18.48 1.19
C ARG A 86 -15.68 19.54 0.20
N LEU A 87 -16.57 19.17 -0.73
CA LEU A 87 -17.11 20.08 -1.75
C LEU A 87 -18.38 20.82 -1.29
N MET A 88 -19.06 20.35 -0.24
CA MET A 88 -20.26 20.98 0.33
C MET A 88 -20.14 22.50 0.61
N PRO A 89 -19.02 23.05 1.15
CA PRO A 89 -18.89 24.50 1.32
C PRO A 89 -18.87 25.29 -0.01
N LEU A 90 -18.34 24.71 -1.09
CA LEU A 90 -18.33 25.35 -2.41
C LEU A 90 -19.74 25.39 -3.01
N PHE A 91 -20.51 24.32 -2.87
CA PHE A 91 -21.92 24.29 -3.29
C PHE A 91 -22.77 25.31 -2.51
N LYS A 92 -22.50 25.51 -1.22
CA LYS A 92 -23.16 26.57 -0.43
C LYS A 92 -22.85 27.96 -0.99
N ALA A 93 -21.58 28.24 -1.30
CA ALA A 93 -21.19 29.52 -1.89
C ALA A 93 -21.82 29.73 -3.28
N ALA A 94 -21.80 28.70 -4.13
CA ALA A 94 -22.39 28.75 -5.46
C ALA A 94 -23.91 29.00 -5.42
N ALA A 95 -24.64 28.39 -4.47
CA ALA A 95 -26.07 28.62 -4.31
C ALA A 95 -26.38 30.08 -3.94
N VAL A 96 -25.60 30.68 -3.04
CA VAL A 96 -25.75 32.10 -2.66
C VAL A 96 -25.51 33.01 -3.86
N VAL A 97 -24.43 32.77 -4.62
CA VAL A 97 -24.14 33.53 -5.85
C VAL A 97 -25.26 33.37 -6.87
N ALA A 98 -25.77 32.15 -7.05
CA ALA A 98 -26.88 31.88 -7.96
C ALA A 98 -28.14 32.65 -7.54
N ILE A 99 -28.48 32.71 -6.25
CA ILE A 99 -29.62 33.51 -5.74
C ILE A 99 -29.44 34.99 -6.05
N PHE A 100 -28.26 35.55 -5.82
CA PHE A 100 -27.99 36.95 -6.16
C PHE A 100 -28.08 37.20 -7.66
N LEU A 101 -27.58 36.28 -8.48
CA LEU A 101 -27.65 36.39 -9.94
C LEU A 101 -29.09 36.29 -10.44
N THR A 102 -29.88 35.34 -9.92
CA THR A 102 -31.26 35.12 -10.34
C THR A 102 -32.15 36.27 -9.91
N LEU A 103 -32.03 36.71 -8.66
CA LEU A 103 -32.84 37.81 -8.14
C LEU A 103 -32.40 39.15 -8.72
N GLY A 104 -31.09 39.37 -8.88
CA GLY A 104 -30.53 40.57 -9.51
C GLY A 104 -30.87 40.71 -10.99
N ASN A 105 -30.98 39.59 -11.73
CA ASN A 105 -31.43 39.59 -13.12
C ASN A 105 -32.95 39.75 -13.22
N ALA A 106 -33.73 39.06 -12.37
CA ALA A 106 -35.19 39.20 -12.33
C ALA A 106 -35.64 40.62 -11.96
N MET A 107 -34.91 41.31 -11.08
CA MET A 107 -35.19 42.69 -10.70
C MET A 107 -35.02 43.66 -11.89
N GLN A 108 -34.01 43.45 -12.74
CA GLN A 108 -33.84 44.25 -13.96
C GLN A 108 -34.99 44.01 -14.95
N VAL A 109 -35.36 42.75 -15.16
CA VAL A 109 -36.49 42.40 -16.04
C VAL A 109 -37.83 42.91 -15.50
N ALA A 110 -38.04 42.90 -14.18
CA ALA A 110 -39.27 43.38 -13.56
C ALA A 110 -39.40 44.92 -13.51
N PHE A 111 -38.27 45.65 -13.54
CA PHE A 111 -38.27 47.12 -13.60
C PHE A 111 -38.15 47.69 -15.02
N SER A 112 -38.00 46.84 -16.05
CA SER A 112 -37.95 47.24 -17.47
C SER A 112 -39.30 47.14 -18.19
N ASP A 113 -40.42 47.22 -17.49
CA ASP A 113 -41.78 47.18 -18.10
C ASP A 113 -42.29 48.56 -18.56
N ASP A 114 -41.42 49.44 -19.07
CA ASP A 114 -41.91 50.64 -19.76
C ASP A 114 -40.98 51.21 -20.84
N ASP A 115 -40.22 50.38 -21.55
CA ASP A 115 -39.70 50.80 -22.86
C ASP A 115 -39.40 49.60 -23.76
N ALA A 116 -40.27 49.43 -24.75
CA ALA A 116 -40.16 48.44 -25.80
C ALA A 116 -39.00 48.79 -26.76
N HIS A 117 -37.75 48.49 -26.42
CA HIS A 117 -36.67 48.43 -27.40
C HIS A 117 -35.63 47.34 -27.07
N GLN A 118 -35.74 46.25 -27.84
CA GLN A 118 -34.72 45.25 -28.18
C GLN A 118 -33.44 45.23 -27.33
N VAL A 119 -33.36 44.27 -26.40
CA VAL A 119 -32.08 43.79 -25.89
C VAL A 119 -31.83 42.41 -26.49
N SER A 120 -30.94 42.39 -27.47
CA SER A 120 -30.48 41.17 -28.14
C SER A 120 -29.91 40.20 -27.09
N PRO A 121 -30.20 38.88 -27.15
CA PRO A 121 -29.41 37.94 -26.38
C PRO A 121 -27.96 38.11 -26.85
N ASN A 122 -27.05 38.41 -25.91
CA ASN A 122 -25.62 38.47 -26.19
C ASN A 122 -25.14 37.03 -26.48
N THR A 123 -25.49 36.50 -27.66
CA THR A 123 -24.71 35.46 -28.31
C THR A 123 -23.34 36.08 -28.53
N ALA A 124 -22.32 35.50 -27.90
CA ALA A 124 -20.93 35.89 -28.05
C ALA A 124 -20.67 36.28 -29.51
N ALA A 125 -20.36 37.55 -29.74
CA ALA A 125 -20.03 38.07 -31.05
C ALA A 125 -18.83 37.26 -31.57
N VAL A 126 -19.10 36.33 -32.48
CA VAL A 126 -18.09 35.65 -33.27
C VAL A 126 -17.50 36.72 -34.18
N ASN A 127 -16.43 37.35 -33.72
CA ASN A 127 -15.58 38.17 -34.57
C ASN A 127 -14.94 37.22 -35.59
N LYS A 128 -15.30 37.40 -36.86
CA LYS A 128 -14.65 36.74 -38.00
C LYS A 128 -13.16 37.11 -38.00
N PRO A 129 -12.22 36.14 -37.92
CA PRO A 129 -10.81 36.47 -37.86
C PRO A 129 -10.31 37.00 -39.21
N GLN A 130 -9.60 38.12 -39.21
CA GLN A 130 -8.73 38.52 -40.32
C GLN A 130 -7.54 37.56 -40.38
N GLU A 131 -7.31 36.91 -41.52
CA GLU A 131 -6.09 36.16 -41.80
C GLU A 131 -4.91 37.13 -41.96
N GLY A 132 -4.15 37.32 -40.88
CA GLY A 132 -2.78 37.82 -40.93
C GLY A 132 -1.80 36.67 -41.21
N PRO A 133 -0.57 36.96 -41.68
CA PRO A 133 0.39 35.92 -42.03
C PRO A 133 0.67 35.03 -40.80
N SER A 134 0.38 33.74 -40.95
CA SER A 134 0.45 32.74 -39.88
C SER A 134 1.90 32.55 -39.43
N VAL A 135 2.19 32.94 -38.19
CA VAL A 135 3.48 32.71 -37.53
C VAL A 135 3.30 31.70 -36.39
N ALA A 136 2.70 30.55 -36.68
CA ALA A 136 2.77 29.42 -35.78
C ALA A 136 4.14 28.77 -35.96
N LYS A 137 5.09 29.08 -35.05
CA LYS A 137 6.25 28.22 -34.85
C LYS A 137 5.73 26.82 -34.54
N ALA A 138 6.08 25.86 -35.37
CA ALA A 138 5.87 24.45 -35.11
C ALA A 138 6.62 24.10 -33.82
N ASP A 139 5.89 24.03 -32.71
CA ASP A 139 6.41 23.47 -31.48
C ASP A 139 6.36 21.95 -31.64
N SER A 140 7.53 21.40 -31.92
CA SER A 140 7.74 19.99 -32.18
C SER A 140 7.64 19.23 -30.86
N VAL A 141 6.42 18.83 -30.47
CA VAL A 141 6.23 17.85 -29.41
C VAL A 141 6.57 16.47 -29.99
N VAL A 142 7.85 16.10 -29.86
CA VAL A 142 8.31 14.73 -30.05
C VAL A 142 7.77 13.92 -28.87
N SER A 143 6.67 13.21 -29.08
CA SER A 143 6.17 12.21 -28.15
C SER A 143 7.11 11.00 -28.17
N ASP A 144 8.08 11.00 -27.25
CA ASP A 144 8.98 9.87 -27.02
C ASP A 144 8.16 8.68 -26.49
N THR A 145 8.03 7.64 -27.32
CA THR A 145 7.28 6.43 -27.00
C THR A 145 8.26 5.36 -26.55
N LEU A 146 8.58 5.33 -25.25
CA LEU A 146 9.27 4.19 -24.66
C LEU A 146 8.27 3.04 -24.46
N GLN A 147 8.26 2.10 -25.41
CA GLN A 147 7.59 0.82 -25.25
C GLN A 147 8.30 -0.01 -24.18
N HIS A 148 7.76 -0.03 -22.96
CA HIS A 148 8.18 -0.98 -21.93
C HIS A 148 7.44 -2.30 -22.12
N LYS A 149 8.05 -3.21 -22.90
CA LYS A 149 7.59 -4.58 -23.11
C LYS A 149 7.79 -5.40 -21.83
N ILE A 150 6.75 -5.55 -20.99
CA ILE A 150 6.69 -6.58 -19.95
C ILE A 150 6.06 -7.81 -20.59
N GLN A 151 6.91 -8.75 -21.01
CA GLN A 151 6.48 -10.07 -21.44
C GLN A 151 6.44 -10.98 -20.21
N SER A 152 5.23 -11.29 -19.75
CA SER A 152 4.94 -12.35 -18.78
C SER A 152 5.27 -13.74 -19.37
N PRO A 153 5.94 -14.65 -18.64
CA PRO A 153 6.14 -16.02 -19.09
C PRO A 153 4.90 -16.87 -18.76
N VAL A 154 4.26 -17.43 -19.80
CA VAL A 154 3.24 -18.47 -19.69
C VAL A 154 3.84 -19.79 -20.16
N SER A 155 3.89 -20.73 -19.22
CA SER A 155 3.73 -22.19 -19.33
C SER A 155 4.52 -22.98 -20.37
N THR A 156 5.41 -23.84 -19.87
CA THR A 156 5.75 -25.11 -20.52
C THR A 156 5.52 -26.25 -19.53
N ILE A 157 4.37 -26.92 -19.67
CA ILE A 157 4.18 -28.31 -19.21
C ILE A 157 4.42 -29.16 -20.46
N THR A 158 5.48 -29.96 -20.45
CA THR A 158 5.68 -31.03 -21.44
C THR A 158 5.86 -32.35 -20.71
N LYS A 159 5.08 -33.31 -21.20
CA LYS A 159 4.99 -34.73 -20.85
C LYS A 159 6.27 -35.49 -21.13
#